data_AF-A0A3N4S8E5-F1
#
_entry.id   AF-A0A3N4S8E5-F1
#
_cell.length_a   1.000
_cell.length_b   1.000
_cell.length_c   1.000
_cell.angle_alpha   90.00
_cell.angle_beta   90.00
_cell.angle_gamma   90.00
#
_symmetry.space_group_name_H-M   'P 1'
#
loop_
_entity.id
_entity.type
_entity.pdbx_description
1 polymer ?
#
loop_
_entity_poly.entity_id
_entity_poly.type
_entity_poly.pdbx_seq_one_letter_code
_entity_poly.pdbx_strand_id
1 'polypeptide(L)'
;MTESRTPERRRRFLSSAAVVLSALVVGALTAAPAPAAGAVAWPGSSAVSTADGSNVFGSDLSGLYQEGGVMWGVQNSGKLWRLVPNGFGGWKPDTANGWGSGKSLRFTGGTGTPDDEGVTLTGAGSAGGVYVSSERNADSSSTSRLSVLRYDVSGSGGTLTATREWNLTADLPSTGSNLGLEGVTWVPDGYLTGAGFKDASTGAAYDPGRYPAHTGGVFFVGVEGSAKVYGYVLLESGGFTKVATVSSGMSGVMELSWEPQAHRMWVVCDDNCSGQLRTFQVDGSGAFALTAVYNRPAGMANLNNEGFTLAGADECVGGSKPVYWADDSNTGKHALRKGSITC
;
A
#
# COMPACT_ATOMS: atom_id res chain seq x y z
N MET A 1 95.79 2.32 -52.77
CA MET A 1 95.53 3.40 -53.74
C MET A 1 94.46 2.92 -54.71
N THR A 2 93.55 3.84 -55.05
CA THR A 2 92.61 3.85 -56.19
C THR A 2 91.45 2.84 -56.24
N GLU A 3 90.28 3.38 -55.84
CA GLU A 3 88.94 3.35 -56.46
C GLU A 3 88.60 2.39 -57.61
N SER A 4 87.35 1.86 -57.58
CA SER A 4 86.31 1.98 -58.65
C SER A 4 85.14 1.01 -58.40
N ARG A 5 84.00 1.47 -57.85
CA ARG A 5 82.69 1.80 -58.50
C ARG A 5 81.76 0.63 -58.91
N THR A 6 80.68 0.47 -58.12
CA THR A 6 79.21 0.25 -58.42
C THR A 6 78.73 -0.90 -59.37
N PRO A 7 77.44 -1.36 -59.38
CA PRO A 7 76.20 -0.73 -58.87
C PRO A 7 75.13 -1.62 -58.15
N GLU A 8 74.15 -0.89 -57.58
CA GLU A 8 72.73 -1.16 -57.26
C GLU A 8 72.16 -2.59 -57.16
N ARG A 9 71.48 -2.85 -56.02
CA ARG A 9 70.22 -3.60 -56.00
C ARG A 9 69.23 -3.00 -54.99
N ARG A 10 68.06 -2.60 -55.49
CA ARG A 10 66.91 -2.09 -54.74
C ARG A 10 66.45 -3.11 -53.70
N ARG A 11 66.34 -2.68 -52.44
CA ARG A 11 65.70 -3.45 -51.35
C ARG A 11 64.20 -3.16 -51.34
N ARG A 12 63.38 -4.20 -51.51
CA ARG A 12 61.96 -4.20 -51.12
C ARG A 12 61.89 -4.47 -49.62
N PHE A 13 61.35 -3.54 -48.85
CA PHE A 13 60.91 -3.79 -47.48
C PHE A 13 59.42 -4.15 -47.53
N LEU A 14 59.07 -5.33 -47.06
CA LEU A 14 57.71 -5.75 -46.76
C LEU A 14 57.37 -5.19 -45.37
N SER A 15 56.47 -4.22 -45.30
CA SER A 15 55.90 -3.75 -44.02
C SER A 15 54.70 -4.63 -43.66
N SER A 16 54.82 -5.33 -42.53
CA SER A 16 53.72 -6.05 -41.88
C SER A 16 52.66 -5.05 -41.40
N ALA A 17 51.46 -5.11 -41.96
CA ALA A 17 50.31 -4.35 -41.48
C ALA A 17 49.72 -5.05 -40.24
N ALA A 18 49.75 -4.37 -39.09
CA ALA A 18 49.01 -4.77 -37.91
C ALA A 18 47.52 -4.48 -38.14
N VAL A 19 46.69 -5.53 -38.08
CA VAL A 19 45.23 -5.40 -38.08
C VAL A 19 44.81 -4.98 -36.67
N VAL A 20 44.40 -3.71 -36.52
CA VAL A 20 43.72 -3.23 -35.32
C VAL A 20 42.25 -3.64 -35.44
N LEU A 21 41.84 -4.63 -34.66
CA LEU A 21 40.44 -5.04 -34.55
C LEU A 21 39.73 -4.01 -33.65
N SER A 22 39.02 -3.05 -34.26
CA SER A 22 38.12 -2.15 -33.52
C SER A 22 36.93 -2.95 -33.01
N ALA A 23 36.90 -3.25 -31.70
CA ALA A 23 35.72 -3.77 -31.06
C ALA A 23 34.64 -2.68 -31.05
N LEU A 24 33.55 -2.88 -31.79
CA LEU A 24 32.32 -2.13 -31.60
C LEU A 24 31.73 -2.52 -30.24
N VAL A 25 31.95 -1.68 -29.23
CA VAL A 25 31.13 -1.68 -28.02
C VAL A 25 29.78 -1.09 -28.42
N VAL A 26 28.79 -1.94 -28.67
CA VAL A 26 27.39 -1.52 -28.72
C VAL A 26 27.02 -1.21 -27.27
N GLY A 27 27.24 0.04 -26.87
CA GLY A 27 26.71 0.56 -25.62
C GLY A 27 25.19 0.49 -25.70
N ALA A 28 24.59 -0.42 -24.94
CA ALA A 28 23.17 -0.32 -24.65
C ALA A 28 22.95 1.07 -24.05
N LEU A 29 22.22 1.92 -24.76
CA LEU A 29 21.62 3.12 -24.18
C LEU A 29 20.60 2.61 -23.15
N THR A 30 21.07 2.35 -21.93
CA THR A 30 20.19 2.33 -20.78
C THR A 30 19.63 3.75 -20.70
N ALA A 31 18.37 3.91 -21.11
CA ALA A 31 17.64 5.14 -20.83
C ALA A 31 17.83 5.40 -19.32
N ALA A 32 18.38 6.56 -18.99
CA ALA A 32 18.40 7.00 -17.60
C ALA A 32 16.96 6.94 -17.08
N PRO A 33 16.72 6.49 -15.83
CA PRO A 33 15.40 6.55 -15.25
C PRO A 33 14.88 7.98 -15.41
N ALA A 34 13.64 8.12 -15.89
CA ALA A 34 12.98 9.42 -15.95
C ALA A 34 13.12 10.08 -14.56
N PRO A 35 13.46 11.39 -14.48
CA PRO A 35 13.49 12.06 -13.20
C PRO A 35 12.15 11.82 -12.52
N ALA A 36 12.19 11.38 -11.25
CA ALA A 36 10.98 11.20 -10.46
C ALA A 36 10.14 12.45 -10.61
N ALA A 37 8.92 12.31 -11.13
CA ALA A 37 8.01 13.43 -11.28
C ALA A 37 7.89 14.11 -9.91
N GLY A 38 8.23 15.40 -9.84
CA GLY A 38 8.16 16.15 -8.60
C GLY A 38 6.75 16.07 -8.01
N ALA A 39 6.64 16.12 -6.68
CA ALA A 39 5.34 16.09 -6.02
C ALA A 39 4.49 17.28 -6.49
N VAL A 40 3.26 17.00 -6.94
CA VAL A 40 2.29 18.00 -7.35
C VAL A 40 1.33 18.34 -6.20
N ALA A 41 0.52 19.38 -6.36
CA ALA A 41 -0.49 19.73 -5.37
C ALA A 41 -1.54 18.62 -5.22
N TRP A 42 -2.10 18.49 -4.01
CA TRP A 42 -3.25 17.63 -3.72
C TRP A 42 -4.37 17.83 -4.75
N PRO A 43 -4.95 16.78 -5.36
CA PRO A 43 -5.91 16.90 -6.46
C PRO A 43 -7.35 17.15 -5.94
N GLY A 44 -7.47 18.04 -4.97
CA GLY A 44 -8.71 18.43 -4.31
C GLY A 44 -8.57 19.74 -3.54
N SER A 45 -9.47 20.01 -2.60
CA SER A 45 -9.40 21.24 -1.80
C SER A 45 -8.14 21.27 -0.93
N SER A 46 -7.55 22.44 -0.75
CA SER A 46 -6.49 22.66 0.24
C SER A 46 -7.02 22.64 1.68
N ALA A 47 -8.33 22.84 1.88
CA ALA A 47 -8.94 22.90 3.20
C ALA A 47 -9.12 21.52 3.82
N VAL A 48 -8.76 21.42 5.10
CA VAL A 48 -8.92 20.22 5.93
C VAL A 48 -9.62 20.62 7.23
N SER A 49 -10.51 19.75 7.69
CA SER A 49 -11.26 19.90 8.94
C SER A 49 -11.13 18.65 9.81
N THR A 50 -11.47 18.76 11.08
CA THR A 50 -11.62 17.58 11.95
C THR A 50 -12.92 16.86 11.60
N ALA A 51 -12.93 15.54 11.78
CA ALA A 51 -14.02 14.68 11.33
C ALA A 51 -14.54 13.74 12.43
N ASP A 52 -14.20 14.01 13.68
CA ASP A 52 -14.64 13.31 14.88
C ASP A 52 -14.94 14.31 16.00
N GLY A 53 -15.57 13.82 17.08
CA GLY A 53 -15.66 14.57 18.32
C GLY A 53 -14.29 14.70 19.02
N SER A 54 -14.19 15.58 20.01
CA SER A 54 -12.95 15.72 20.77
C SER A 54 -12.61 14.44 21.53
N ASN A 55 -11.42 13.90 21.29
CA ASN A 55 -10.78 12.77 21.99
C ASN A 55 -11.63 11.50 22.02
N VAL A 56 -12.30 11.20 20.90
CA VAL A 56 -13.18 10.01 20.79
C VAL A 56 -12.39 8.72 20.92
N PHE A 57 -11.21 8.64 20.29
CA PHE A 57 -10.43 7.40 20.18
C PHE A 57 -9.22 7.36 21.12
N GLY A 58 -8.72 8.52 21.55
CA GLY A 58 -7.35 8.63 22.05
C GLY A 58 -6.38 8.74 20.87
N SER A 59 -5.14 8.30 21.06
CA SER A 59 -4.15 8.11 19.99
C SER A 59 -4.31 6.74 19.31
N ASP A 60 -3.41 6.40 18.40
CA ASP A 60 -3.23 5.06 17.85
C ASP A 60 -4.36 4.65 16.92
N LEU A 61 -5.10 5.60 16.34
CA LEU A 61 -6.06 5.31 15.27
C LEU A 61 -5.30 5.29 13.94
N SER A 62 -5.29 4.13 13.31
CA SER A 62 -4.58 3.90 12.05
C SER A 62 -5.59 3.63 10.94
N GLY A 63 -5.45 2.53 10.22
CA GLY A 63 -6.07 2.32 8.93
C GLY A 63 -7.57 2.55 8.86
N LEU A 64 -8.01 3.06 7.71
CA LEU A 64 -9.42 3.43 7.46
C LEU A 64 -9.98 2.77 6.20
N TYR A 65 -11.24 2.35 6.25
CA TYR A 65 -11.95 1.90 5.06
C TYR A 65 -13.43 2.28 5.10
N GLN A 66 -13.91 2.96 4.06
CA GLN A 66 -15.31 3.32 3.97
C GLN A 66 -16.12 2.32 3.12
N GLU A 67 -17.23 1.84 3.70
CA GLU A 67 -18.26 1.04 3.03
C GLU A 67 -19.60 1.76 3.12
N GLY A 68 -19.95 2.51 2.08
CA GLY A 68 -21.17 3.34 2.07
C GLY A 68 -21.24 4.24 3.30
N GLY A 69 -22.33 4.13 4.07
CA GLY A 69 -22.54 4.90 5.30
C GLY A 69 -21.78 4.41 6.54
N VAL A 70 -20.80 3.52 6.40
CA VAL A 70 -19.98 3.00 7.49
C VAL A 70 -18.52 3.28 7.22
N MET A 71 -17.82 3.80 8.22
CA MET A 71 -16.36 3.91 8.22
C MET A 71 -15.81 2.89 9.21
N TRP A 72 -14.98 1.99 8.71
CA TRP A 72 -14.18 1.08 9.52
C TRP A 72 -12.86 1.77 9.87
N GLY A 73 -12.41 1.62 11.11
CA GLY A 73 -11.11 2.11 11.56
C GLY A 73 -10.47 1.12 12.52
N VAL A 74 -9.18 0.88 12.39
CA VAL A 74 -8.42 0.06 13.35
C VAL A 74 -7.60 0.92 14.29
N GLN A 75 -7.30 0.37 15.45
CA GLN A 75 -6.49 1.01 16.46
C GLN A 75 -5.44 0.02 16.96
N ASN A 76 -4.16 0.42 17.02
CA ASN A 76 -2.99 -0.42 17.35
C ASN A 76 -3.19 -1.24 18.63
N SER A 77 -4.01 -0.74 19.56
CA SER A 77 -4.43 -1.45 20.79
C SER A 77 -5.25 -2.74 20.60
N GLY A 78 -5.38 -3.26 19.37
CA GLY A 78 -6.17 -4.45 19.07
C GLY A 78 -7.66 -4.16 19.03
N LYS A 79 -8.09 -3.09 18.35
CA LYS A 79 -9.50 -2.70 18.26
C LYS A 79 -9.94 -2.39 16.84
N LEU A 80 -11.14 -2.85 16.51
CA LEU A 80 -11.87 -2.43 15.33
C LEU A 80 -13.04 -1.53 15.72
N TRP A 81 -13.15 -0.40 15.03
CA TRP A 81 -14.23 0.55 15.15
C TRP A 81 -15.17 0.45 13.96
N ARG A 82 -16.47 0.44 14.26
CA ARG A 82 -17.52 0.74 13.30
C ARG A 82 -18.00 2.15 13.57
N LEU A 83 -17.83 3.05 12.62
CA LEU A 83 -18.24 4.44 12.73
C LEU A 83 -19.41 4.74 11.80
N VAL A 84 -20.28 5.64 12.25
CA VAL A 84 -21.43 6.13 11.51
C VAL A 84 -21.38 7.66 11.41
N PRO A 85 -22.05 8.27 10.41
CA PRO A 85 -22.13 9.71 10.29
C PRO A 85 -22.67 10.36 11.56
N ASN A 86 -22.04 11.45 11.98
CA ASN A 86 -22.45 12.20 13.16
C ASN A 86 -23.55 13.23 12.88
N GLY A 87 -23.95 13.42 11.62
CA GLY A 87 -24.94 14.41 11.17
C GLY A 87 -24.37 15.80 10.89
N PHE A 88 -23.10 16.04 11.20
CA PHE A 88 -22.38 17.31 11.03
C PHE A 88 -21.18 17.18 10.07
N GLY A 89 -21.19 16.16 9.22
CA GLY A 89 -20.16 15.91 8.21
C GLY A 89 -18.93 15.15 8.70
N GLY A 90 -18.93 14.66 9.94
CA GLY A 90 -17.91 13.76 10.50
C GLY A 90 -18.49 12.42 10.93
N TRP A 91 -17.73 11.68 11.73
CA TRP A 91 -17.97 10.31 12.15
C TRP A 91 -18.02 10.21 13.68
N LYS A 92 -18.69 9.17 14.18
CA LYS A 92 -18.72 8.79 15.60
C LYS A 92 -18.84 7.28 15.74
N PRO A 93 -18.42 6.68 16.87
CA PRO A 93 -18.65 5.27 17.14
C PRO A 93 -20.13 4.92 17.00
N ASP A 94 -20.40 3.81 16.33
CA ASP A 94 -21.73 3.21 16.36
C ASP A 94 -22.02 2.73 17.79
N THR A 95 -23.16 3.11 18.34
CA THR A 95 -23.57 2.71 19.69
C THR A 95 -24.38 1.41 19.69
N ALA A 96 -24.72 0.86 18.52
CA ALA A 96 -25.44 -0.40 18.40
C ALA A 96 -24.50 -1.62 18.48
N ASN A 97 -25.07 -2.79 18.79
CA ASN A 97 -24.41 -4.10 18.65
C ASN A 97 -23.00 -4.22 19.26
N GLY A 98 -22.74 -3.52 20.37
CA GLY A 98 -21.47 -3.57 21.09
C GLY A 98 -20.33 -2.77 20.45
N TRP A 99 -20.61 -1.85 19.52
CA TRP A 99 -19.59 -1.02 18.85
C TRP A 99 -19.21 0.26 19.61
N GLY A 100 -19.93 0.62 20.67
CA GLY A 100 -19.82 1.94 21.31
C GLY A 100 -18.43 2.29 21.87
N SER A 101 -17.57 1.30 22.05
CA SER A 101 -16.17 1.47 22.48
C SER A 101 -15.17 0.74 21.56
N GLY A 102 -15.60 0.44 20.34
CA GLY A 102 -14.92 -0.50 19.45
C GLY A 102 -15.09 -1.94 19.95
N LYS A 103 -14.72 -2.91 19.11
CA LYS A 103 -14.62 -4.32 19.50
C LYS A 103 -13.15 -4.70 19.59
N SER A 104 -12.78 -5.41 20.65
CA SER A 104 -11.44 -5.97 20.78
C SER A 104 -11.21 -7.06 19.73
N LEU A 105 -10.05 -7.04 19.11
CA LEU A 105 -9.61 -8.03 18.14
C LEU A 105 -8.70 -9.06 18.81
N ARG A 106 -8.77 -10.30 18.33
CA ARG A 106 -7.96 -11.44 18.78
C ARG A 106 -7.50 -12.25 17.57
N PHE A 107 -6.28 -12.79 17.63
CA PHE A 107 -5.82 -13.77 16.65
C PHE A 107 -6.70 -15.02 16.63
N THR A 108 -6.50 -15.89 15.64
CA THR A 108 -7.16 -17.19 15.61
C THR A 108 -6.89 -17.96 16.91
N GLY A 109 -7.91 -18.63 17.46
CA GLY A 109 -7.84 -19.29 18.77
C GLY A 109 -8.27 -18.40 19.95
N GLY A 110 -8.53 -17.11 19.73
CA GLY A 110 -9.16 -16.22 20.70
C GLY A 110 -8.22 -15.58 21.72
N THR A 111 -6.90 -15.70 21.52
CA THR A 111 -5.85 -15.17 22.40
C THR A 111 -4.89 -14.26 21.63
N GLY A 112 -4.12 -13.44 22.36
CA GLY A 112 -3.22 -12.45 21.76
C GLY A 112 -3.95 -11.17 21.39
N THR A 113 -3.23 -10.05 21.40
CA THR A 113 -3.74 -8.74 20.98
C THR A 113 -3.01 -8.38 19.69
N PRO A 114 -3.68 -8.38 18.53
CA PRO A 114 -3.04 -7.92 17.31
C PRO A 114 -2.73 -6.43 17.44
N ASP A 115 -1.56 -6.05 16.95
CA ASP A 115 -1.22 -4.65 16.75
C ASP A 115 -1.77 -4.23 15.38
N ASP A 116 -2.98 -3.69 15.34
CA ASP A 116 -3.77 -3.52 14.12
C ASP A 116 -3.45 -2.18 13.43
N GLU A 117 -2.98 -2.22 12.18
CA GLU A 117 -2.50 -1.02 11.48
C GLU A 117 -3.34 -0.63 10.26
N GLY A 118 -3.89 -1.61 9.54
CA GLY A 118 -4.62 -1.36 8.28
C GLY A 118 -5.95 -2.09 8.27
N VAL A 119 -6.95 -1.57 7.53
CA VAL A 119 -8.24 -2.25 7.36
C VAL A 119 -8.75 -2.17 5.93
N THR A 120 -9.31 -3.25 5.42
CA THR A 120 -9.94 -3.29 4.10
C THR A 120 -11.08 -4.29 4.01
N LEU A 121 -11.88 -4.15 2.96
CA LEU A 121 -12.93 -5.11 2.59
C LEU A 121 -12.70 -5.61 1.16
N THR A 122 -13.37 -6.72 0.83
CA THR A 122 -13.41 -7.25 -0.55
C THR A 122 -14.67 -6.78 -1.26
N GLY A 123 -14.88 -7.20 -2.51
CA GLY A 123 -16.12 -6.95 -3.24
C GLY A 123 -17.39 -7.51 -2.56
N ALA A 124 -17.25 -8.43 -1.60
CA ALA A 124 -18.37 -8.94 -0.78
C ALA A 124 -18.74 -8.02 0.40
N GLY A 125 -18.01 -6.91 0.59
CA GLY A 125 -18.21 -5.99 1.69
C GLY A 125 -17.95 -6.61 3.07
N SER A 126 -18.46 -5.98 4.12
CA SER A 126 -18.30 -6.44 5.50
C SER A 126 -19.03 -7.76 5.78
N ALA A 127 -20.04 -8.11 4.97
CA ALA A 127 -20.69 -9.43 5.00
C ALA A 127 -19.73 -10.55 4.56
N GLY A 128 -18.76 -10.24 3.70
CA GLY A 128 -17.65 -11.12 3.36
C GLY A 128 -16.53 -11.13 4.41
N GLY A 129 -16.63 -10.32 5.45
CA GLY A 129 -15.63 -10.17 6.51
C GLY A 129 -14.74 -8.94 6.34
N VAL A 130 -14.24 -8.47 7.47
CA VAL A 130 -13.33 -7.33 7.58
C VAL A 130 -11.90 -7.84 7.69
N TYR A 131 -11.00 -7.32 6.86
CA TYR A 131 -9.61 -7.75 6.80
C TYR A 131 -8.72 -6.69 7.43
N VAL A 132 -7.84 -7.11 8.33
CA VAL A 132 -6.98 -6.21 9.12
C VAL A 132 -5.54 -6.65 8.98
N SER A 133 -4.62 -5.74 8.70
CA SER A 133 -3.19 -6.00 8.82
C SER A 133 -2.72 -5.77 10.25
N SER A 134 -1.83 -6.64 10.70
CA SER A 134 -1.17 -6.52 11.99
C SER A 134 0.31 -6.81 11.88
N GLU A 135 1.14 -6.02 12.55
CA GLU A 135 2.59 -6.20 12.52
C GLU A 135 3.13 -7.18 13.57
N ARG A 136 2.42 -7.34 14.70
CA ARG A 136 2.86 -8.18 15.82
C ARG A 136 1.71 -8.59 16.74
N ASN A 137 2.04 -9.44 17.71
CA ASN A 137 1.19 -9.62 18.89
C ASN A 137 1.65 -8.62 19.96
N ALA A 138 0.83 -7.65 20.33
CA ALA A 138 1.13 -6.65 21.36
C ALA A 138 1.37 -7.28 22.75
N ASP A 139 0.83 -8.48 23.02
CA ASP A 139 1.13 -9.23 24.24
C ASP A 139 2.59 -9.80 24.25
N SER A 140 3.28 -9.76 23.10
CA SER A 140 4.67 -10.18 22.91
C SER A 140 5.36 -9.31 21.85
N SER A 141 5.47 -8.02 22.14
CA SER A 141 5.73 -6.98 21.14
C SER A 141 7.14 -6.95 20.53
N SER A 142 8.08 -7.76 21.02
CA SER A 142 9.45 -7.83 20.53
C SER A 142 9.64 -8.72 19.30
N THR A 143 8.58 -9.38 18.82
CA THR A 143 8.63 -10.33 17.71
C THR A 143 7.59 -9.97 16.66
N SER A 144 8.02 -9.80 15.41
CA SER A 144 7.11 -9.58 14.29
C SER A 144 6.19 -10.77 14.07
N ARG A 145 4.93 -10.48 13.76
CA ARG A 145 3.90 -11.43 13.32
C ARG A 145 3.05 -10.76 12.23
N LEU A 146 3.70 -10.48 11.11
CA LEU A 146 3.15 -9.78 9.94
C LEU A 146 1.97 -10.57 9.38
N SER A 147 0.74 -10.19 9.75
CA SER A 147 -0.46 -10.98 9.52
C SER A 147 -1.54 -10.18 8.83
N VAL A 148 -2.29 -10.83 7.93
CA VAL A 148 -3.63 -10.38 7.56
C VAL A 148 -4.64 -11.25 8.31
N LEU A 149 -5.61 -10.63 8.99
CA LEU A 149 -6.61 -11.26 9.84
C LEU A 149 -8.01 -10.99 9.28
N ARG A 150 -8.86 -12.00 9.17
CA ARG A 150 -10.27 -11.84 8.74
C ARG A 150 -11.21 -11.97 9.92
N TYR A 151 -12.09 -11.00 10.11
CA TYR A 151 -13.11 -10.99 11.15
C TYR A 151 -14.53 -11.06 10.57
N ASP A 152 -15.38 -11.88 11.19
CA ASP A 152 -16.83 -11.79 11.03
C ASP A 152 -17.37 -10.72 11.99
N VAL A 153 -17.99 -9.68 11.44
CA VAL A 153 -18.47 -8.51 12.18
C VAL A 153 -19.99 -8.51 12.39
N SER A 154 -20.69 -9.59 12.03
CA SER A 154 -22.16 -9.70 12.11
C SER A 154 -22.68 -9.83 13.55
N GLY A 155 -21.83 -10.28 14.48
CA GLY A 155 -22.19 -10.52 15.88
C GLY A 155 -22.21 -9.27 16.78
N SER A 156 -22.93 -9.36 17.89
CA SER A 156 -23.08 -8.27 18.89
C SER A 156 -22.05 -8.28 20.03
N GLY A 157 -21.17 -9.29 20.10
CA GLY A 157 -20.17 -9.42 21.17
C GLY A 157 -19.09 -8.33 21.12
N GLY A 158 -18.56 -7.91 22.28
CA GLY A 158 -17.51 -6.87 22.36
C GLY A 158 -16.11 -7.32 21.93
N THR A 159 -15.95 -8.58 21.54
CA THR A 159 -14.68 -9.16 21.09
C THR A 159 -14.91 -9.96 19.82
N LEU A 160 -14.01 -9.80 18.85
CA LEU A 160 -13.96 -10.55 17.61
C LEU A 160 -12.71 -11.43 17.62
N THR A 161 -12.88 -12.70 17.27
CA THR A 161 -11.76 -13.62 17.04
C THR A 161 -11.59 -13.77 15.54
N ALA A 162 -10.35 -13.68 15.06
CA ALA A 162 -10.06 -13.86 13.65
C ALA A 162 -10.53 -15.25 13.20
N THR A 163 -11.35 -15.27 12.16
CA THR A 163 -11.83 -16.48 11.49
C THR A 163 -10.72 -17.11 10.65
N ARG A 164 -9.74 -16.30 10.24
CA ARG A 164 -8.56 -16.71 9.47
C ARG A 164 -7.39 -15.77 9.77
N GLU A 165 -6.20 -16.34 9.72
CA GLU A 165 -4.94 -15.62 9.73
C GLU A 165 -4.09 -16.10 8.56
N TRP A 166 -3.47 -15.15 7.88
CA TRP A 166 -2.37 -15.39 6.94
C TRP A 166 -1.13 -14.70 7.50
N ASN A 167 -0.27 -15.49 8.16
CA ASN A 167 0.98 -15.00 8.70
C ASN A 167 2.07 -15.00 7.61
N LEU A 168 2.40 -13.80 7.14
CA LEU A 168 3.31 -13.52 6.03
C LEU A 168 4.77 -13.36 6.49
N THR A 169 5.04 -13.40 7.79
CA THR A 169 6.35 -13.05 8.39
C THR A 169 7.52 -13.76 7.73
N ALA A 170 7.39 -15.07 7.45
CA ALA A 170 8.48 -15.86 6.87
C ALA A 170 8.74 -15.57 5.38
N ASP A 171 7.77 -14.98 4.66
CA ASP A 171 7.86 -14.67 3.23
C ASP A 171 8.29 -13.21 2.96
N LEU A 172 8.19 -12.34 3.97
CA LEU A 172 8.57 -10.94 3.90
C LEU A 172 10.02 -10.72 4.41
N PRO A 173 10.72 -9.68 3.91
CA PRO A 173 12.00 -9.29 4.48
C PRO A 173 11.88 -9.02 5.99
N SER A 174 12.90 -9.39 6.76
CA SER A 174 12.94 -9.09 8.19
C SER A 174 12.92 -7.58 8.41
N THR A 175 11.99 -7.11 9.25
CA THR A 175 11.91 -5.74 9.75
C THR A 175 11.91 -5.77 11.29
N GLY A 176 11.96 -4.59 11.91
CA GLY A 176 11.68 -4.48 13.34
C GLY A 176 10.24 -4.90 13.65
N SER A 177 9.95 -5.26 14.90
CA SER A 177 8.59 -5.61 15.30
C SER A 177 7.60 -4.43 15.30
N ASN A 178 8.11 -3.20 15.27
CA ASN A 178 7.38 -1.93 15.11
C ASN A 178 7.68 -1.24 13.76
N LEU A 179 7.92 -2.04 12.73
CA LEU A 179 8.25 -1.57 11.38
C LEU A 179 7.60 -2.51 10.34
N GLY A 180 6.45 -3.06 10.71
CA GLY A 180 5.82 -4.21 10.06
C GLY A 180 4.82 -3.82 8.99
N LEU A 181 3.66 -4.49 8.99
CA LEU A 181 2.58 -4.20 8.05
C LEU A 181 1.80 -3.00 8.57
N GLU A 182 1.75 -1.92 7.81
CA GLU A 182 0.99 -0.72 8.18
C GLU A 182 -0.34 -0.64 7.40
N GLY A 183 -0.28 -0.87 6.09
CA GLY A 183 -1.44 -0.76 5.21
C GLY A 183 -1.91 -2.11 4.68
N VAL A 184 -3.21 -2.24 4.42
CA VAL A 184 -3.77 -3.34 3.63
C VAL A 184 -4.87 -2.85 2.71
N THR A 185 -4.86 -3.29 1.45
CA THR A 185 -5.96 -3.05 0.53
C THR A 185 -6.24 -4.27 -0.34
N TRP A 186 -7.41 -4.32 -0.97
CA TRP A 186 -7.80 -5.41 -1.85
C TRP A 186 -8.13 -4.89 -3.25
N VAL A 187 -7.56 -5.54 -4.27
CA VAL A 187 -7.77 -5.19 -5.68
C VAL A 187 -8.45 -6.36 -6.39
N PRO A 188 -9.59 -6.14 -7.08
CA PRO A 188 -10.38 -7.21 -7.68
C PRO A 188 -9.68 -7.88 -8.86
N ASP A 189 -9.91 -9.18 -9.03
CA ASP A 189 -9.43 -9.99 -10.15
C ASP A 189 -9.80 -9.38 -11.51
N GLY A 190 -11.02 -8.85 -11.62
CA GLY A 190 -11.52 -8.23 -12.85
C GLY A 190 -10.67 -7.05 -13.30
N TYR A 191 -10.18 -6.22 -12.35
CA TYR A 191 -9.24 -5.16 -12.69
C TYR A 191 -7.87 -5.73 -13.08
N LEU A 192 -7.31 -6.62 -12.26
CA LEU A 192 -5.95 -7.13 -12.44
C LEU A 192 -5.79 -7.86 -13.79
N THR A 193 -6.73 -8.74 -14.12
CA THR A 193 -6.77 -9.45 -15.41
C THR A 193 -6.99 -8.49 -16.57
N GLY A 194 -7.95 -7.56 -16.46
CA GLY A 194 -8.25 -6.57 -17.49
C GLY A 194 -7.11 -5.59 -17.76
N ALA A 195 -6.31 -5.26 -16.74
CA ALA A 195 -5.15 -4.39 -16.85
C ALA A 195 -3.86 -5.12 -17.28
N GLY A 196 -3.91 -6.44 -17.48
CA GLY A 196 -2.74 -7.23 -17.89
C GLY A 196 -1.70 -7.41 -16.78
N PHE A 197 -2.14 -7.40 -15.51
CA PHE A 197 -1.27 -7.66 -14.37
C PHE A 197 -0.53 -9.00 -14.51
N LYS A 198 0.74 -9.03 -14.14
CA LYS A 198 1.58 -10.23 -14.18
C LYS A 198 1.78 -10.79 -12.78
N ASP A 199 1.66 -12.10 -12.68
CA ASP A 199 2.03 -12.85 -11.49
C ASP A 199 3.57 -12.99 -11.41
N ALA A 200 4.19 -12.25 -10.50
CA ALA A 200 5.64 -12.28 -10.33
C ALA A 200 6.17 -13.66 -9.89
N SER A 201 5.34 -14.55 -9.34
CA SER A 201 5.75 -15.90 -8.95
C SER A 201 5.98 -16.83 -10.16
N THR A 202 5.43 -16.47 -11.33
CA THR A 202 5.58 -17.24 -12.57
C THR A 202 6.12 -16.45 -13.75
N GLY A 203 6.05 -15.13 -13.70
CA GLY A 203 6.34 -14.25 -14.83
C GLY A 203 5.25 -14.26 -15.91
N ALA A 204 4.15 -14.98 -15.71
CA ALA A 204 3.01 -15.03 -16.62
C ALA A 204 1.96 -13.96 -16.30
N ALA A 205 0.97 -13.78 -17.18
CA ALA A 205 -0.22 -13.01 -16.86
C ALA A 205 -0.93 -13.61 -15.64
N TYR A 206 -1.46 -12.76 -14.77
CA TYR A 206 -2.24 -13.18 -13.62
C TYR A 206 -3.51 -13.89 -14.07
N ASP A 207 -3.67 -15.13 -13.61
CA ASP A 207 -4.83 -15.98 -13.83
C ASP A 207 -5.41 -16.40 -12.48
N PRO A 208 -6.55 -15.82 -12.04
CA PRO A 208 -7.19 -16.19 -10.79
C PRO A 208 -7.54 -17.68 -10.71
N GLY A 209 -7.85 -18.32 -11.85
CA GLY A 209 -8.27 -19.72 -11.91
C GLY A 209 -7.17 -20.72 -11.54
N ARG A 210 -5.91 -20.28 -11.49
CA ARG A 210 -4.77 -21.10 -11.07
C ARG A 210 -4.66 -21.24 -9.56
N TYR A 211 -5.25 -20.32 -8.79
CA TYR A 211 -5.20 -20.35 -7.34
C TYR A 211 -6.39 -21.13 -6.78
N PRO A 212 -6.23 -21.86 -5.66
CA PRO A 212 -7.35 -22.41 -4.93
C PRO A 212 -8.35 -21.33 -4.47
N ALA A 213 -9.47 -21.76 -3.87
CA ALA A 213 -10.52 -20.86 -3.40
C ALA A 213 -9.95 -19.66 -2.60
N HIS A 214 -10.30 -18.45 -3.04
CA HIS A 214 -9.89 -17.16 -2.50
C HIS A 214 -11.00 -16.12 -2.79
N THR A 215 -10.79 -14.87 -2.38
CA THR A 215 -11.84 -13.85 -2.30
C THR A 215 -12.05 -13.03 -3.58
N GLY A 216 -11.62 -13.55 -4.74
CA GLY A 216 -11.81 -12.90 -6.04
C GLY A 216 -10.92 -11.67 -6.29
N GLY A 217 -9.72 -11.65 -5.70
CA GLY A 217 -8.76 -10.56 -5.82
C GLY A 217 -7.44 -10.82 -5.11
N VAL A 218 -6.55 -9.83 -5.18
CA VAL A 218 -5.24 -9.82 -4.52
C VAL A 218 -5.24 -8.81 -3.39
N PHE A 219 -4.76 -9.22 -2.22
CA PHE A 219 -4.48 -8.31 -1.11
C PHE A 219 -3.10 -7.72 -1.27
N PHE A 220 -3.00 -6.40 -1.17
CA PHE A 220 -1.74 -5.69 -1.14
C PHE A 220 -1.49 -5.20 0.28
N VAL A 221 -0.29 -5.47 0.80
CA VAL A 221 0.13 -5.03 2.14
C VAL A 221 1.32 -4.09 2.04
N GLY A 222 1.28 -2.98 2.77
CA GLY A 222 2.34 -1.99 2.86
C GLY A 222 3.23 -2.31 4.06
N VAL A 223 4.54 -2.30 3.87
CA VAL A 223 5.50 -2.59 4.94
C VAL A 223 6.37 -1.36 5.19
N GLU A 224 6.31 -0.82 6.40
CA GLU A 224 7.06 0.39 6.79
C GLU A 224 8.56 0.18 6.57
N GLY A 225 9.15 -0.79 7.26
CA GLY A 225 10.61 -0.95 7.32
C GLY A 225 11.25 -1.32 5.99
N SER A 226 10.48 -1.77 5.00
CA SER A 226 10.98 -2.06 3.65
C SER A 226 10.56 -1.03 2.59
N ALA A 227 9.67 -0.09 2.95
CA ALA A 227 9.08 0.91 2.06
C ALA A 227 8.51 0.30 0.76
N LYS A 228 7.88 -0.86 0.88
CA LYS A 228 7.38 -1.63 -0.27
C LYS A 228 5.95 -2.09 -0.03
N VAL A 229 5.30 -2.38 -1.14
CA VAL A 229 3.98 -2.99 -1.18
C VAL A 229 4.12 -4.40 -1.76
N TYR A 230 3.50 -5.38 -1.11
CA TYR A 230 3.55 -6.79 -1.51
C TYR A 230 2.14 -7.29 -1.80
N GLY A 231 1.95 -7.93 -2.95
CA GLY A 231 0.66 -8.48 -3.37
C GLY A 231 0.58 -9.97 -3.08
N TYR A 232 -0.50 -10.41 -2.45
CA TYR A 232 -0.77 -11.80 -2.07
C TYR A 232 -2.16 -12.25 -2.49
N VAL A 233 -2.23 -13.43 -3.12
CA VAL A 233 -3.47 -14.19 -3.18
C VAL A 233 -3.61 -14.93 -1.85
N LEU A 234 -4.60 -14.55 -1.05
CA LEU A 234 -4.89 -15.15 0.25
C LEU A 234 -5.96 -16.24 0.08
N LEU A 235 -5.60 -17.49 0.34
CA LEU A 235 -6.47 -18.64 0.14
C LEU A 235 -7.39 -18.86 1.34
N GLU A 236 -8.64 -19.27 1.10
CA GLU A 236 -9.63 -19.57 2.14
C GLU A 236 -9.18 -20.67 3.12
N SER A 237 -8.25 -21.53 2.70
CA SER A 237 -7.63 -22.57 3.53
C SER A 237 -6.56 -22.05 4.50
N GLY A 238 -6.18 -20.76 4.43
CA GLY A 238 -5.11 -20.15 5.23
C GLY A 238 -3.73 -20.14 4.56
N GLY A 239 -3.59 -20.72 3.36
CA GLY A 239 -2.39 -20.58 2.54
C GLY A 239 -2.35 -19.23 1.80
N PHE A 240 -1.19 -18.87 1.26
CA PHE A 240 -1.04 -17.66 0.44
C PHE A 240 -0.01 -17.84 -0.67
N THR A 241 -0.04 -16.96 -1.67
CA THR A 241 1.02 -16.86 -2.69
C THR A 241 1.34 -15.40 -2.96
N LYS A 242 2.61 -15.02 -2.84
CA LYS A 242 3.09 -13.69 -3.22
C LYS A 242 3.12 -13.58 -4.75
N VAL A 243 2.40 -12.59 -5.29
CA VAL A 243 2.27 -12.36 -6.74
C VAL A 243 2.80 -11.00 -7.17
N ALA A 244 3.15 -10.10 -6.22
CA ALA A 244 3.73 -8.81 -6.53
C ALA A 244 4.71 -8.32 -5.47
N THR A 245 5.66 -7.49 -5.90
CA THR A 245 6.47 -6.62 -5.04
C THR A 245 6.65 -5.30 -5.77
N VAL A 246 6.24 -4.21 -5.13
CA VAL A 246 6.18 -2.87 -5.71
C VAL A 246 6.98 -1.94 -4.78
N SER A 247 7.93 -1.19 -5.35
CA SER A 247 8.59 -0.13 -4.59
C SER A 247 7.63 1.05 -4.46
N SER A 248 7.39 1.53 -3.23
CA SER A 248 6.63 2.77 -3.05
C SER A 248 7.43 3.99 -3.49
N GLY A 249 8.76 3.88 -3.41
CA GLY A 249 9.73 4.97 -3.58
C GLY A 249 9.68 6.02 -2.47
N MET A 250 9.04 5.70 -1.34
CA MET A 250 8.98 6.50 -0.11
C MET A 250 9.96 5.92 0.94
N SER A 251 10.08 6.54 2.11
CA SER A 251 10.86 6.01 3.24
C SER A 251 10.10 4.97 4.05
N GLY A 252 8.77 4.99 4.00
CA GLY A 252 7.85 4.05 4.62
C GLY A 252 6.54 3.98 3.84
N VAL A 253 5.68 3.02 4.19
CA VAL A 253 4.31 2.93 3.68
C VAL A 253 3.44 2.78 4.91
N MET A 254 2.56 3.75 5.17
CA MET A 254 1.71 3.76 6.36
C MET A 254 0.26 3.36 6.06
N GLU A 255 -0.19 3.49 4.80
CA GLU A 255 -1.53 3.02 4.42
C GLU A 255 -1.63 2.71 2.93
N LEU A 256 -2.56 1.82 2.57
CA LEU A 256 -2.97 1.51 1.21
C LEU A 256 -4.49 1.66 1.02
N SER A 257 -4.91 2.30 -0.08
CA SER A 257 -6.34 2.41 -0.40
C SER A 257 -6.61 2.22 -1.88
N TRP A 258 -7.35 1.17 -2.24
CA TRP A 258 -7.83 0.97 -3.61
C TRP A 258 -9.00 1.91 -3.92
N GLU A 259 -8.91 2.64 -5.03
CA GLU A 259 -9.99 3.49 -5.54
C GLU A 259 -10.57 2.87 -6.82
N PRO A 260 -11.70 2.14 -6.74
CA PRO A 260 -12.27 1.45 -7.89
C PRO A 260 -12.61 2.36 -9.06
N GLN A 261 -13.08 3.58 -8.79
CA GLN A 261 -13.58 4.49 -9.84
C GLN A 261 -12.45 5.07 -10.71
N ALA A 262 -11.27 5.23 -10.12
CA ALA A 262 -10.08 5.75 -10.79
C ALA A 262 -9.07 4.65 -11.12
N HIS A 263 -9.42 3.38 -10.84
CA HIS A 263 -8.57 2.21 -11.05
C HIS A 263 -7.13 2.39 -10.55
N ARG A 264 -6.97 3.01 -9.36
CA ARG A 264 -5.66 3.31 -8.78
C ARG A 264 -5.58 2.92 -7.32
N MET A 265 -4.40 2.46 -6.92
CA MET A 265 -4.04 2.25 -5.54
C MET A 265 -3.36 3.49 -5.00
N TRP A 266 -3.86 4.03 -3.89
CA TRP A 266 -3.18 5.02 -3.09
C TRP A 266 -2.19 4.34 -2.14
N VAL A 267 -0.99 4.91 -2.06
CA VAL A 267 0.05 4.52 -1.12
C VAL A 267 0.41 5.77 -0.34
N VAL A 268 0.23 5.72 0.97
CA VAL A 268 0.30 6.89 1.85
C VAL A 268 1.50 6.76 2.77
N CYS A 269 2.11 7.91 3.06
CA CYS A 269 3.12 8.03 4.09
C CYS A 269 2.72 9.15 5.07
N ASP A 270 3.25 9.07 6.27
CA ASP A 270 3.04 9.96 7.41
C ASP A 270 3.89 11.25 7.32
N ASP A 271 4.06 11.92 8.45
CA ASP A 271 4.85 13.13 8.61
C ASP A 271 6.35 12.94 8.31
N ASN A 272 6.89 11.71 8.40
CA ASN A 272 8.26 11.39 7.99
C ASN A 272 8.48 11.61 6.48
N CYS A 273 7.44 11.43 5.66
CA CYS A 273 7.46 11.77 4.23
C CYS A 273 6.80 13.13 3.92
N SER A 274 6.64 14.02 4.90
CA SER A 274 5.87 15.26 4.72
C SER A 274 4.40 15.01 4.31
N GLY A 275 3.79 13.92 4.74
CA GLY A 275 2.41 13.53 4.40
C GLY A 275 2.19 13.29 2.91
N GLN A 276 3.23 12.85 2.18
CA GLN A 276 3.10 12.57 0.75
C GLN A 276 2.22 11.34 0.49
N LEU A 277 1.46 11.44 -0.60
CA LEU A 277 0.65 10.35 -1.12
C LEU A 277 1.09 10.02 -2.53
N ARG A 278 1.00 8.76 -2.91
CA ARG A 278 1.32 8.29 -4.26
C ARG A 278 0.18 7.47 -4.81
N THR A 279 0.03 7.50 -6.13
CA THR A 279 -0.96 6.68 -6.83
C THR A 279 -0.27 5.72 -7.76
N PHE A 280 -0.76 4.49 -7.80
CA PHE A 280 -0.21 3.41 -8.61
C PHE A 280 -1.31 2.77 -9.46
N GLN A 281 -0.98 2.39 -10.69
CA GLN A 281 -1.81 1.60 -11.58
C GLN A 281 -0.97 0.52 -12.26
N VAL A 282 -1.59 -0.57 -12.70
CA VAL A 282 -0.91 -1.55 -13.55
C VAL A 282 -0.58 -0.90 -14.90
N ASP A 283 0.70 -0.90 -15.27
CA ASP A 283 1.19 -0.33 -16.53
C ASP A 283 1.32 -1.38 -17.65
N GLY A 284 1.81 -0.97 -18.82
CA GLY A 284 2.01 -1.87 -19.96
C GLY A 284 3.04 -2.99 -19.74
N SER A 285 3.82 -2.96 -18.65
CA SER A 285 4.69 -4.06 -18.25
C SER A 285 3.96 -5.13 -17.46
N GLY A 286 2.74 -4.85 -16.99
CA GLY A 286 1.93 -5.73 -16.13
C GLY A 286 2.25 -5.61 -14.65
N ALA A 287 2.93 -4.54 -14.22
CA ALA A 287 3.23 -4.28 -12.82
C ALA A 287 2.56 -2.98 -12.36
N PHE A 288 2.25 -2.87 -11.07
CA PHE A 288 1.86 -1.59 -10.49
C PHE A 288 3.05 -0.61 -10.58
N ALA A 289 2.83 0.51 -11.26
CA ALA A 289 3.80 1.57 -11.44
C ALA A 289 3.24 2.90 -10.91
N LEU A 290 4.16 3.76 -10.48
CA LEU A 290 3.83 5.10 -9.99
C LEU A 290 3.19 5.92 -11.11
N THR A 291 2.05 6.53 -10.81
CA THR A 291 1.31 7.41 -11.73
C THR A 291 1.37 8.89 -11.31
N ALA A 292 1.38 9.17 -10.00
CA ALA A 292 1.60 10.52 -9.49
C ALA A 292 2.11 10.51 -8.05
N VAL A 293 2.82 11.58 -7.70
CA VAL A 293 3.23 11.94 -6.32
C VAL A 293 2.49 13.22 -5.95
N TYR A 294 1.78 13.20 -4.83
CA TYR A 294 1.00 14.31 -4.32
C TYR A 294 1.57 14.77 -2.99
N ASN A 295 1.67 16.09 -2.81
CA ASN A 295 1.76 16.68 -1.49
C ASN A 295 0.42 16.51 -0.76
N ARG A 296 0.44 16.44 0.58
CA ARG A 296 -0.77 16.60 1.40
C ARG A 296 -1.51 17.90 1.04
N PRO A 297 -2.82 18.02 1.34
CA PRO A 297 -3.54 19.28 1.19
C PRO A 297 -2.77 20.44 1.83
N ALA A 298 -2.63 21.57 1.15
CA ALA A 298 -1.77 22.66 1.62
C ALA A 298 -2.20 23.25 2.97
N GLY A 299 -3.48 23.13 3.34
CA GLY A 299 -4.01 23.51 4.64
C GLY A 299 -3.90 22.43 5.72
N MET A 300 -3.33 21.26 5.41
CA MET A 300 -3.07 20.19 6.38
C MET A 300 -1.70 20.38 7.04
N ALA A 301 -1.66 20.34 8.37
CA ALA A 301 -0.40 20.20 9.11
C ALA A 301 0.34 18.92 8.70
N ASN A 302 1.64 18.85 9.00
CA ASN A 302 2.38 17.59 8.85
C ASN A 302 2.02 16.71 10.05
N LEU A 303 1.10 15.77 9.85
CA LEU A 303 0.52 14.92 10.91
C LEU A 303 1.00 13.48 10.74
N ASN A 304 1.07 12.73 11.84
CA ASN A 304 1.32 11.29 11.79
C ASN A 304 0.09 10.57 11.24
N ASN A 305 -0.09 10.60 9.92
CA ASN A 305 -1.25 10.01 9.28
C ASN A 305 -0.97 8.53 8.95
N GLU A 306 -1.58 7.63 9.71
CA GLU A 306 -1.44 6.17 9.57
C GLU A 306 -2.73 5.50 9.06
N GLY A 307 -3.73 6.30 8.68
CA GLY A 307 -4.91 5.80 7.99
C GLY A 307 -5.39 6.76 6.91
N PHE A 308 -5.99 6.21 5.86
CA PHE A 308 -6.49 6.98 4.73
C PHE A 308 -7.55 6.21 3.95
N THR A 309 -8.66 6.89 3.66
CA THR A 309 -9.67 6.32 2.77
C THR A 309 -10.36 7.41 1.93
N LEU A 310 -10.88 6.99 0.79
CA LEU A 310 -11.69 7.84 -0.07
C LEU A 310 -13.15 7.41 0.03
N ALA A 311 -14.05 8.38 0.00
CA ALA A 311 -15.46 8.08 -0.12
C ALA A 311 -15.79 7.35 -1.42
N GLY A 312 -16.91 6.63 -1.37
CA GLY A 312 -17.47 5.93 -2.51
C GLY A 312 -17.90 6.87 -3.65
N ALA A 313 -18.16 6.28 -4.82
CA ALA A 313 -18.61 7.03 -6.01
C ALA A 313 -19.93 7.76 -5.78
N ASP A 314 -20.78 7.18 -4.94
CA ASP A 314 -22.10 7.68 -4.55
C ASP A 314 -22.03 9.00 -3.77
N GLU A 315 -20.87 9.34 -3.21
CA GLU A 315 -20.62 10.64 -2.55
C GLU A 315 -19.95 11.67 -3.46
N CYS A 316 -19.79 11.37 -4.76
CA CYS A 316 -19.31 12.35 -5.72
C CYS A 316 -20.41 13.35 -6.07
N VAL A 317 -20.32 14.56 -5.51
CA VAL A 317 -21.28 15.65 -5.74
C VAL A 317 -20.55 16.87 -6.29
N GLY A 318 -21.00 17.34 -7.47
CA GLY A 318 -20.40 18.52 -8.11
C GLY A 318 -18.92 18.33 -8.50
N GLY A 319 -18.51 17.10 -8.77
CA GLY A 319 -17.13 16.75 -9.12
C GLY A 319 -16.16 16.68 -7.94
N SER A 320 -16.70 16.51 -6.72
CA SER A 320 -15.87 16.32 -5.53
C SER A 320 -16.49 15.34 -4.56
N LYS A 321 -15.63 14.55 -3.89
CA LYS A 321 -16.03 13.60 -2.85
C LYS A 321 -15.12 13.73 -1.61
N PRO A 322 -15.59 13.34 -0.42
CA PRO A 322 -14.77 13.32 0.77
C PRO A 322 -13.58 12.36 0.69
N VAL A 323 -12.53 12.72 1.41
CA VAL A 323 -11.43 11.83 1.79
C VAL A 323 -11.16 12.01 3.28
N TYR A 324 -10.65 10.97 3.91
CA TYR A 324 -10.41 10.94 5.34
C TYR A 324 -9.00 10.43 5.63
N TRP A 325 -8.39 10.99 6.67
CA TRP A 325 -7.14 10.49 7.24
C TRP A 325 -7.33 10.18 8.72
N ALA A 326 -6.63 9.17 9.21
CA ALA A 326 -6.46 8.95 10.64
C ALA A 326 -5.13 9.59 11.08
N ASP A 327 -5.22 10.54 12.00
CA ASP A 327 -4.11 11.19 12.68
C ASP A 327 -3.86 10.41 13.98
N ASP A 328 -2.91 9.49 13.91
CA ASP A 328 -2.55 8.58 15.00
C ASP A 328 -2.23 9.38 16.28
N SER A 329 -1.49 10.47 16.15
CA SER A 329 -1.12 11.35 17.26
C SER A 329 -2.30 12.10 17.91
N ASN A 330 -3.51 12.00 17.35
CA ASN A 330 -4.73 12.63 17.86
C ASN A 330 -4.54 14.14 18.05
N THR A 331 -3.90 14.77 17.08
CA THR A 331 -3.41 16.15 17.21
C THR A 331 -4.57 17.12 17.46
N GLY A 332 -4.46 17.92 18.52
CA GLY A 332 -5.55 18.82 18.91
C GLY A 332 -6.81 18.09 19.40
N LYS A 333 -6.67 16.84 19.87
CA LYS A 333 -7.76 15.96 20.34
C LYS A 333 -8.68 15.44 19.23
N HIS A 334 -8.15 15.29 18.02
CA HIS A 334 -8.90 14.75 16.90
C HIS A 334 -8.06 13.73 16.14
N ALA A 335 -8.58 12.51 16.01
CA ALA A 335 -7.92 11.44 15.28
C ALA A 335 -8.44 11.31 13.84
N LEU A 336 -9.56 11.93 13.48
CA LEU A 336 -10.04 11.93 12.09
C LEU A 336 -9.92 13.30 11.45
N ARG A 337 -9.34 13.33 10.25
CA ARG A 337 -9.27 14.50 9.38
C ARG A 337 -10.12 14.28 8.15
N LYS A 338 -10.77 15.34 7.66
CA LYS A 338 -11.56 15.33 6.43
C LYS A 338 -11.07 16.39 5.47
N GLY A 339 -10.88 15.97 4.23
CA GLY A 339 -10.67 16.84 3.08
C GLY A 339 -11.61 16.46 1.95
N SER A 340 -11.25 16.85 0.74
CA SER A 340 -11.98 16.47 -0.47
C SER A 340 -11.01 16.20 -1.61
N ILE A 341 -11.43 15.37 -2.55
CA ILE A 341 -10.72 15.08 -3.80
C ILE A 341 -11.65 15.30 -4.98
N THR A 342 -11.08 15.53 -6.15
CA THR A 342 -11.84 15.55 -7.42
C THR A 342 -12.32 14.15 -7.77
N CYS A 343 -13.56 14.09 -8.24
CA CYS A 343 -14.22 12.97 -8.90
C CYS A 343 -15.12 13.56 -10.00
#